data_AF-C0LI16-F1
#
_entry.id   AF-C0LI16-F1
#
_cell.length_a   1.000
_cell.length_b   1.000
_cell.length_c   1.000
_cell.angle_alpha   90.00
_cell.angle_beta   90.00
_cell.angle_gamma   90.00
#
_symmetry.space_group_name_H-M   'P 1'
#
loop_
_entity.id
_entity.type
_entity.pdbx_description
1 polymer ?
#
loop_
_entity_poly.entity_id
_entity_poly.type
_entity_poly.pdbx_seq_one_letter_code
_entity_poly.pdbx_strand_id
1 'polypeptide(L)'
;LNEDAGLEELLDLDSPPIFLEKFFLWGKLSMLPPWVSHLGNLVDLSLRENFLDGKEVIEQLGKLPSLLSLKLYYQSYMGRELHFREKLFPRLKQLIVDNMPNLDELSFQGGAPELERLTLAVLKEPADGISGIDKLPRLKEVEFFGHVIVDSVVESMVAVCKKHPNKPRVYRGDRP
;
A
#
# COMPACT_ATOMS: atom_id res chain seq x y z
N LEU A 1 -3.58 17.86 -25.18
CA LEU A 1 -4.09 17.62 -23.80
C LEU A 1 -2.95 18.02 -22.90
N ASN A 2 -3.11 19.02 -22.04
CA ASN A 2 -2.01 19.55 -21.23
C ASN A 2 -1.41 18.43 -20.38
N GLU A 3 -0.12 18.14 -20.59
CA GLU A 3 0.65 17.14 -19.84
C GLU A 3 0.99 17.61 -18.41
N ASP A 4 0.45 18.76 -17.98
CA ASP A 4 0.80 19.45 -16.73
C ASP A 4 -0.39 19.79 -15.82
N ALA A 5 -1.62 19.41 -16.17
CA ALA A 5 -2.76 19.61 -15.28
C ALA A 5 -2.80 18.50 -14.21
N GLY A 6 -2.00 18.67 -13.15
CA GLY A 6 -2.10 17.86 -11.93
C GLY A 6 -3.45 18.06 -11.22
N LEU A 7 -3.68 17.29 -10.16
CA LEU A 7 -4.91 17.32 -9.37
C LEU A 7 -4.86 18.36 -8.23
N GLU A 8 -4.09 19.43 -8.40
CA GLU A 8 -3.85 20.44 -7.37
C GLU A 8 -5.13 21.17 -6.93
N GLU A 9 -6.12 21.30 -7.82
CA GLU A 9 -7.45 21.85 -7.46
C GLU A 9 -8.15 21.07 -6.33
N LEU A 10 -7.78 19.79 -6.12
CA LEU A 10 -8.32 19.00 -5.00
C LEU A 10 -7.81 19.45 -3.63
N LEU A 11 -6.70 20.19 -3.58
CA LEU A 11 -6.13 20.67 -2.31
C LEU A 11 -7.04 21.70 -1.64
N ASP A 12 -7.72 22.51 -2.44
CA ASP A 12 -8.48 23.69 -2.01
C ASP A 12 -10.00 23.48 -2.08
N LEU A 13 -10.49 22.24 -1.99
CA LEU A 13 -11.93 21.98 -1.98
C LEU A 13 -12.62 22.61 -0.77
N ASP A 14 -13.45 23.62 -1.01
CA ASP A 14 -14.29 24.30 0.00
C ASP A 14 -15.24 23.33 0.73
N SER A 15 -15.65 22.25 0.07
CA SER A 15 -16.56 21.24 0.62
C SER A 15 -16.03 19.84 0.34
N PRO A 16 -15.14 19.32 1.21
CA PRO A 16 -14.62 17.98 1.05
C PRO A 16 -15.71 16.91 1.12
N PRO A 17 -15.58 15.81 0.37
CA PRO A 17 -16.57 14.73 0.38
C PRO A 17 -16.43 13.86 1.64
N ILE A 18 -16.84 14.37 2.80
CA ILE A 18 -16.63 13.72 4.12
C ILE A 18 -17.30 12.34 4.29
N PHE A 19 -18.30 12.03 3.47
CA PHE A 19 -19.00 10.74 3.48
C PHE A 19 -18.45 9.74 2.46
N LEU A 20 -17.32 10.04 1.82
CA LEU A 20 -16.74 9.20 0.79
C LEU A 20 -16.28 7.84 1.37
N GLU A 21 -16.85 6.75 0.83
CA GLU A 21 -16.46 5.39 1.21
C GLU A 21 -15.37 4.79 0.31
N LYS A 22 -15.32 5.24 -0.95
CA LYS A 22 -14.35 4.77 -1.95
C LYS A 22 -13.73 5.96 -2.64
N PHE A 23 -12.40 6.00 -2.67
CA PHE A 23 -11.67 7.07 -3.32
C PHE A 23 -10.61 6.50 -4.25
N PHE A 24 -10.77 6.75 -5.54
CA PHE A 24 -9.79 6.44 -6.56
C PHE A 24 -9.19 7.74 -7.06
N LEU A 25 -7.87 7.87 -6.95
CA LEU A 25 -7.15 9.07 -7.34
C LEU A 25 -6.09 8.70 -8.38
N TRP A 26 -6.32 9.14 -9.61
CA TRP A 26 -5.38 8.97 -10.71
C TRP A 26 -4.96 10.32 -11.28
N GLY A 27 -3.68 10.64 -11.13
CA GLY A 27 -3.09 11.87 -11.63
C GLY A 27 -2.12 12.48 -10.63
N LYS A 28 -1.16 13.23 -11.15
CA LYS A 28 -0.08 13.85 -10.37
C LYS A 28 -0.65 14.77 -9.29
N LEU A 29 -0.07 14.69 -8.09
CA LEU A 29 -0.47 15.50 -6.95
C LEU A 29 0.75 15.81 -6.09
N SER A 30 0.98 17.08 -5.79
CA SER A 30 2.13 17.53 -5.01
C SER A 30 2.13 16.96 -3.58
N MET A 31 0.95 16.80 -2.98
CA MET A 31 0.77 16.27 -1.64
C MET A 31 -0.62 15.69 -1.44
N LEU A 32 -0.80 14.80 -0.45
CA LEU A 32 -2.13 14.30 -0.12
C LEU A 32 -3.03 15.46 0.34
N PRO A 33 -4.27 15.61 -0.18
CA PRO A 33 -5.13 16.71 0.22
C PRO A 33 -5.43 16.65 1.72
N PRO A 34 -5.37 17.76 2.48
CA PRO A 34 -5.50 17.73 3.94
C PRO A 34 -6.78 17.08 4.44
N TRP A 35 -7.87 17.25 3.69
CA TRP A 35 -9.17 16.67 4.02
C TRP A 35 -9.20 15.13 3.91
N VAL A 36 -8.30 14.50 3.17
CA VAL A 36 -8.25 13.02 3.06
C VAL A 36 -8.04 12.39 4.43
N SER A 37 -7.18 12.97 5.27
CA SER A 37 -6.91 12.48 6.63
C SER A 37 -8.13 12.52 7.56
N HIS A 38 -9.20 13.23 7.15
CA HIS A 38 -10.43 13.39 7.91
C HIS A 38 -11.59 12.52 7.39
N LEU A 39 -11.35 11.69 6.36
CA LEU A 39 -12.38 10.81 5.78
C LEU A 39 -12.66 9.60 6.68
N GLY A 40 -13.51 9.80 7.69
CA GLY A 40 -13.86 8.77 8.67
C GLY A 40 -14.58 7.55 8.08
N ASN A 41 -15.25 7.71 6.93
CA ASN A 41 -16.00 6.64 6.26
C ASN A 41 -15.21 5.97 5.12
N LEU A 42 -13.97 6.39 4.84
CA LEU A 42 -13.23 5.84 3.72
C LEU A 42 -12.83 4.38 3.99
N VAL A 43 -13.34 3.48 3.17
CA VAL A 43 -13.15 2.03 3.25
C VAL A 43 -12.15 1.53 2.20
N ASP A 44 -12.15 2.11 1.00
CA ASP A 44 -11.27 1.72 -0.10
C ASP A 44 -10.57 2.96 -0.67
N LEU A 45 -9.24 2.97 -0.60
CA LEU A 45 -8.40 3.99 -1.21
C LEU A 45 -7.50 3.36 -2.26
N SER A 46 -7.51 3.95 -3.45
CA SER A 46 -6.68 3.54 -4.57
C SER A 46 -5.97 4.76 -5.16
N LEU A 47 -4.64 4.71 -5.13
CA LEU A 47 -3.76 5.79 -5.58
C LEU A 47 -2.97 5.30 -6.81
N ARG A 48 -2.89 6.11 -7.86
CA ARG A 48 -2.17 5.81 -9.10
C ARG A 48 -1.55 7.08 -9.68
N GLU A 49 -0.26 7.01 -10.01
CA GLU A 49 0.49 8.09 -10.68
C GLU A 49 0.35 9.43 -9.95
N ASN A 50 0.31 9.39 -8.61
CA ASN A 50 0.18 10.59 -7.78
C ASN A 50 1.54 11.20 -7.44
N PHE A 51 2.62 10.42 -7.44
CA PHE A 51 3.98 10.86 -7.13
C PHE A 51 4.14 11.43 -5.71
N LEU A 52 3.37 10.91 -4.75
CA LEU A 52 3.35 11.41 -3.38
C LEU A 52 4.70 11.17 -2.68
N ASP A 53 5.19 12.20 -1.99
CA ASP A 53 6.43 12.16 -1.22
C ASP A 53 6.19 11.53 0.18
N GLY A 54 7.23 10.87 0.69
CA GLY A 54 7.22 9.68 1.53
C GLY A 54 6.44 9.70 2.85
N LYS A 55 7.17 9.47 3.95
CA LYS A 55 6.69 8.98 5.25
C LYS A 55 5.38 9.59 5.78
N GLU A 56 5.18 10.89 5.57
CA GLU A 56 4.02 11.64 6.05
C GLU A 56 2.70 11.11 5.48
N VAL A 57 2.70 10.71 4.21
CA VAL A 57 1.51 10.18 3.53
C VAL A 57 1.06 8.87 4.18
N ILE A 58 2.00 7.97 4.47
CA ILE A 58 1.69 6.69 5.12
C ILE A 58 1.16 6.90 6.54
N GLU A 59 1.68 7.89 7.27
CA GLU A 59 1.17 8.24 8.60
C GLU A 59 -0.23 8.87 8.57
N GLN A 60 -0.54 9.66 7.54
CA GLN A 60 -1.87 10.24 7.33
C GLN A 60 -2.89 9.15 6.97
N LEU A 61 -2.56 8.31 5.98
CA LEU A 61 -3.43 7.21 5.55
C LEU A 61 -3.62 6.16 6.64
N GLY A 62 -2.57 5.89 7.41
CA GLY A 62 -2.59 4.92 8.50
C GLY A 62 -3.50 5.28 9.66
N LYS A 63 -3.92 6.54 9.78
CA LYS A 63 -4.86 6.99 10.83
C LYS A 63 -6.32 6.91 10.43
N LEU A 64 -6.62 6.55 9.18
CA LEU A 64 -7.99 6.44 8.69
C LEU A 64 -8.73 5.30 9.41
N PRO A 65 -9.81 5.59 10.15
CA PRO A 65 -10.39 4.63 11.09
C PRO A 65 -11.19 3.51 10.42
N SER A 66 -11.61 3.69 9.16
CA SER A 66 -12.46 2.75 8.42
C SER A 66 -11.75 2.08 7.24
N LEU A 67 -10.48 2.41 6.99
CA LEU A 67 -9.79 1.95 5.79
C LEU A 67 -9.54 0.43 5.86
N LEU A 68 -10.18 -0.30 4.93
CA LEU A 68 -10.06 -1.76 4.82
C LEU A 68 -9.17 -2.17 3.64
N SER A 69 -9.12 -1.37 2.57
CA SER A 69 -8.34 -1.65 1.37
C SER A 69 -7.52 -0.43 0.98
N LEU A 70 -6.19 -0.62 0.88
CA LEU A 70 -5.26 0.36 0.35
C LEU A 70 -4.57 -0.22 -0.88
N LYS A 71 -4.64 0.50 -2.00
CA LYS A 71 -4.00 0.12 -3.26
C LYS A 71 -3.06 1.23 -3.70
N LEU A 72 -1.76 0.94 -3.67
CA LEU A 72 -0.70 1.83 -4.12
C LEU A 72 -0.23 1.32 -5.49
N TYR A 73 -0.82 1.86 -6.55
CA TYR A 73 -0.50 1.50 -7.93
C TYR A 73 0.70 2.28 -8.46
N TYR A 74 1.13 1.91 -9.68
CA TYR A 74 2.24 2.52 -10.41
C TYR A 74 2.42 4.01 -10.10
N GLN A 75 3.62 4.37 -9.64
CA GLN A 75 4.02 5.74 -9.32
C GLN A 75 3.10 6.53 -8.35
N SER A 76 2.30 5.86 -7.52
CA SER A 76 1.52 6.53 -6.47
C SER A 76 2.37 7.06 -5.30
N TYR A 77 3.49 6.39 -5.00
CA TYR A 77 4.37 6.70 -3.88
C TYR A 77 5.83 6.71 -4.34
N MET A 78 6.57 7.77 -4.00
CA MET A 78 7.96 7.97 -4.41
C MET A 78 8.98 7.71 -3.30
N GLY A 79 8.51 7.46 -2.08
CA GLY A 79 9.37 7.17 -0.93
C GLY A 79 10.09 5.83 -1.04
N ARG A 80 11.24 5.72 -0.38
CA ARG A 80 12.08 4.51 -0.37
C ARG A 80 11.63 3.46 0.64
N GLU A 81 10.88 3.88 1.65
CA GLU A 81 10.46 3.03 2.77
C GLU A 81 8.94 3.03 2.89
N LEU A 82 8.33 1.86 3.08
CA LEU A 82 6.91 1.68 3.39
C LEU A 82 6.77 0.99 4.75
N HIS A 83 6.54 1.80 5.80
CA HIS A 83 6.56 1.36 7.20
C HIS A 83 5.16 1.30 7.80
N PHE A 84 4.67 0.09 8.07
CA PHE A 84 3.44 -0.16 8.82
C PHE A 84 3.75 -0.27 10.31
N ARG A 85 3.92 0.90 10.95
CA ARG A 85 4.23 1.02 12.38
C ARG A 85 3.03 0.72 13.26
N GLU A 86 3.31 0.35 14.51
CA GLU A 86 2.30 0.16 15.54
C GLU A 86 1.26 1.30 15.54
N LYS A 87 -0.01 0.95 15.75
CA LYS A 87 -1.18 1.84 15.74
C LYS A 87 -1.57 2.41 14.38
N LEU A 88 -0.81 2.17 13.30
CA LEU A 88 -1.24 2.51 11.94
C LEU A 88 -2.04 1.37 11.31
N PHE A 89 -2.99 1.75 10.47
CA PHE A 89 -3.85 0.86 9.67
C PHE A 89 -4.62 -0.17 10.51
N PRO A 90 -5.33 0.24 11.58
CA PRO A 90 -5.90 -0.69 12.56
C PRO A 90 -6.93 -1.67 12.00
N ARG A 91 -7.53 -1.38 10.83
CA ARG A 91 -8.57 -2.20 10.19
C ARG A 91 -8.20 -2.67 8.77
N LEU A 92 -6.99 -2.39 8.31
CA LEU A 92 -6.59 -2.70 6.93
C LEU A 92 -6.57 -4.20 6.73
N LYS A 93 -7.36 -4.69 5.76
CA LYS A 93 -7.48 -6.12 5.40
C LYS A 93 -6.77 -6.46 4.11
N GLN A 94 -6.66 -5.50 3.19
CA GLN A 94 -6.02 -5.70 1.90
C GLN A 94 -5.03 -4.57 1.63
N LEU A 95 -3.82 -4.96 1.24
CA LEU A 95 -2.79 -4.06 0.75
C LEU A 95 -2.33 -4.53 -0.63
N ILE A 96 -2.33 -3.60 -1.59
CA ILE A 96 -1.66 -3.79 -2.89
C ILE A 96 -0.52 -2.79 -3.00
N VAL A 97 0.68 -3.30 -3.27
CA VAL A 97 1.86 -2.49 -3.61
C VAL A 97 2.29 -2.90 -5.01
N ASP A 98 2.13 -1.99 -5.97
CA ASP A 98 2.31 -2.27 -7.39
C ASP A 98 3.29 -1.27 -8.03
N ASN A 99 4.42 -1.82 -8.47
CA ASN A 99 5.45 -1.16 -9.27
C ASN A 99 5.95 0.17 -8.69
N MET A 100 6.42 0.11 -7.43
CA MET A 100 7.09 1.22 -6.76
C MET A 100 8.59 1.24 -7.12
N PRO A 101 9.08 2.20 -7.94
CA PRO A 101 10.44 2.15 -8.50
C PRO A 101 11.53 2.39 -7.45
N ASN A 102 11.24 3.21 -6.44
CA ASN A 102 12.21 3.64 -5.44
C ASN A 102 12.16 2.80 -4.15
N LEU A 103 11.24 1.85 -4.04
CA LEU A 103 11.02 1.10 -2.82
C LEU A 103 12.21 0.18 -2.53
N ASP A 104 12.88 0.45 -1.41
CA ASP A 104 14.01 -0.33 -0.92
C ASP A 104 13.64 -1.10 0.36
N GLU A 105 12.64 -0.65 1.13
CA GLU A 105 12.13 -1.37 2.31
C GLU A 105 10.60 -1.42 2.36
N LEU A 106 10.03 -2.60 2.62
CA LEU A 106 8.65 -2.80 3.07
C LEU A 106 8.67 -3.51 4.43
N SER A 107 8.23 -2.85 5.50
CA SER A 107 8.23 -3.49 6.82
C SER A 107 6.96 -3.30 7.63
N PHE A 108 6.55 -4.40 8.29
CA PHE A 108 5.43 -4.46 9.22
C PHE A 108 5.96 -4.47 10.67
N GLN A 109 5.87 -3.31 11.31
CA GLN A 109 6.41 -3.02 12.64
C GLN A 109 5.28 -2.91 13.67
N GLY A 110 4.33 -3.86 13.64
CA GLY A 110 3.16 -3.89 14.52
C GLY A 110 1.92 -3.14 13.99
N GLY A 111 2.01 -2.50 12.82
CA GLY A 111 0.87 -1.93 12.11
C GLY A 111 0.12 -2.96 11.25
N ALA A 112 -1.05 -2.57 10.74
CA ALA A 112 -1.93 -3.41 9.94
C ALA A 112 -2.22 -4.81 10.55
N PRO A 113 -2.63 -4.90 11.83
CA PRO A 113 -2.83 -6.19 12.51
C PRO A 113 -3.92 -7.06 11.88
N GLU A 114 -4.88 -6.44 11.17
CA GLU A 114 -5.99 -7.13 10.52
C GLU A 114 -5.71 -7.49 9.06
N LEU A 115 -4.46 -7.36 8.57
CA LEU A 115 -4.13 -7.61 7.18
C LEU A 115 -4.32 -9.09 6.84
N GLU A 116 -5.21 -9.36 5.88
CA GLU A 116 -5.55 -10.72 5.42
C GLU A 116 -4.86 -11.05 4.09
N ARG A 117 -4.73 -10.06 3.21
CA ARG A 117 -4.21 -10.21 1.85
C ARG A 117 -3.16 -9.15 1.53
N LEU A 118 -1.98 -9.61 1.13
CA LEU A 118 -0.90 -8.78 0.61
C LEU A 118 -0.68 -9.11 -0.88
N THR A 119 -0.77 -8.11 -1.75
CA THR A 119 -0.49 -8.29 -3.18
C THR A 119 0.70 -7.41 -3.58
N LEU A 120 1.69 -8.02 -4.23
CA LEU A 120 2.96 -7.40 -4.58
C LEU A 120 3.26 -7.52 -6.07
N ALA A 121 3.54 -6.40 -6.71
CA ALA A 121 4.27 -6.35 -7.97
C ALA A 121 5.51 -5.48 -7.74
N VAL A 122 6.68 -6.10 -7.75
CA VAL A 122 7.96 -5.42 -7.50
C VAL A 122 8.79 -5.40 -8.77
N LEU A 123 9.38 -4.23 -9.07
CA LEU A 123 10.21 -4.03 -10.26
C LEU A 123 11.63 -4.59 -10.08
N LYS A 124 12.09 -4.67 -8.83
CA LYS A 124 13.40 -5.17 -8.39
C LYS A 124 13.27 -5.73 -6.98
N GLU A 125 14.27 -6.48 -6.53
CA GLU A 125 14.39 -6.84 -5.12
C GLU A 125 14.62 -5.57 -4.28
N PRO A 126 13.78 -5.28 -3.26
CA PRO A 126 14.01 -4.16 -2.35
C PRO A 126 15.33 -4.35 -1.60
N ALA A 127 16.19 -3.32 -1.57
CA ALA A 127 17.56 -3.44 -1.05
C ALA A 127 17.62 -3.85 0.44
N ASP A 128 16.69 -3.34 1.25
CA ASP A 128 16.55 -3.64 2.68
C ASP A 128 15.46 -4.71 2.94
N GLY A 129 14.82 -5.19 1.87
CA GLY A 129 13.94 -6.35 1.86
C GLY A 129 12.51 -6.10 2.30
N ILE A 130 11.79 -7.20 2.50
CA ILE A 130 10.41 -7.23 2.98
C ILE A 130 10.40 -7.95 4.33
N SER A 131 9.98 -7.27 5.41
CA SER A 131 10.12 -7.78 6.78
C SER A 131 8.85 -7.63 7.62
N GLY A 132 8.77 -8.38 8.73
CA GLY A 132 7.64 -8.37 9.65
C GLY A 132 6.41 -9.19 9.21
N ILE A 133 6.51 -9.88 8.08
CA ILE A 133 5.42 -10.74 7.56
C ILE A 133 5.06 -11.84 8.57
N ASP A 134 6.05 -12.44 9.24
CA ASP A 134 5.90 -13.46 10.30
C ASP A 134 5.09 -12.98 11.51
N LYS A 135 4.90 -11.66 11.66
CA LYS A 135 4.23 -11.01 12.79
C LYS A 135 2.81 -10.55 12.46
N LEU A 136 2.30 -10.80 11.26
CA LEU A 136 0.95 -10.39 10.84
C LEU A 136 -0.08 -11.46 11.27
N PRO A 137 -0.86 -11.23 12.34
CA PRO A 137 -1.61 -12.30 13.00
C PRO A 137 -2.83 -12.78 12.18
N ARG A 138 -3.25 -12.02 11.16
CA ARG A 138 -4.41 -12.34 10.31
C ARG A 138 -4.05 -12.68 8.87
N LEU A 139 -2.76 -12.69 8.52
CA LEU A 139 -2.35 -12.90 7.13
C LEU A 139 -2.75 -14.29 6.66
N LYS A 140 -3.42 -14.34 5.51
CA LYS A 140 -3.93 -15.58 4.86
C LYS A 140 -3.25 -15.83 3.54
N GLU A 141 -2.93 -14.79 2.80
CA GLU A 141 -2.32 -14.93 1.48
C GLU A 141 -1.40 -13.78 1.08
N VAL A 142 -0.38 -14.16 0.32
CA VAL A 142 0.53 -13.26 -0.37
C VAL A 142 0.51 -13.61 -1.85
N GLU A 143 0.12 -12.65 -2.68
CA GLU A 143 0.07 -12.78 -4.13
C GLU A 143 1.19 -11.97 -4.76
N PHE A 144 1.92 -12.60 -5.68
CA PHE A 144 2.83 -11.90 -6.59
C PHE A 144 2.21 -11.77 -7.97
N PHE A 145 2.22 -10.58 -8.56
CA PHE A 145 1.67 -10.36 -9.91
C PHE A 145 2.53 -9.35 -10.69
N GLY A 146 2.16 -9.11 -11.94
CA GLY A 146 2.84 -8.16 -12.82
C GLY A 146 3.66 -8.84 -13.91
N HIS A 147 4.24 -8.01 -14.79
CA HIS A 147 5.02 -8.49 -15.94
C HIS A 147 6.36 -9.12 -15.51
N VAL A 148 6.95 -8.63 -14.42
CA VAL A 148 8.18 -9.16 -13.83
C VAL A 148 7.86 -9.64 -12.43
N ILE A 149 8.18 -10.89 -12.14
CA ILE A 149 8.13 -11.45 -10.79
C ILE A 149 9.56 -11.86 -10.42
N VAL A 150 10.07 -11.27 -9.35
CA VAL A 150 11.43 -11.49 -8.88
C VAL A 150 11.48 -12.78 -8.04
N ASP A 151 12.05 -13.84 -8.61
CA ASP A 151 12.04 -15.19 -8.02
C ASP A 151 12.64 -15.23 -6.61
N SER A 152 13.75 -14.52 -6.35
CA SER A 152 14.39 -14.43 -5.03
C SER A 152 13.43 -13.89 -3.95
N VAL A 153 12.64 -12.88 -4.29
CA VAL A 153 11.63 -12.29 -3.39
C VAL A 153 10.52 -13.31 -3.09
N VAL A 154 10.06 -14.05 -4.11
CA VAL A 154 9.05 -15.10 -3.94
C VAL A 154 9.58 -16.22 -3.04
N GLU A 155 10.80 -16.69 -3.28
CA GLU A 155 11.44 -17.75 -2.49
C GLU A 155 11.62 -17.35 -1.03
N SER A 156 12.08 -16.12 -0.78
CA SER A 156 12.18 -15.54 0.56
C SER A 156 10.81 -15.49 1.25
N MET A 157 9.78 -15.00 0.55
CA MET A 157 8.40 -14.94 1.07
C MET A 157 7.84 -16.34 1.39
N VAL A 158 8.09 -17.33 0.53
CA VAL A 158 7.72 -18.73 0.79
C VAL A 158 8.42 -19.26 2.04
N ALA A 159 9.71 -18.98 2.22
CA ALA A 159 10.46 -19.41 3.39
C ALA A 159 9.92 -18.78 4.70
N VAL A 160 9.55 -17.50 4.67
CA VAL A 160 8.92 -16.81 5.80
C VAL A 160 7.52 -17.37 6.09
N CYS A 161 6.67 -17.50 5.06
CA CYS A 161 5.30 -17.99 5.23
C CYS A 161 5.22 -19.45 5.67
N LYS A 162 6.21 -20.30 5.33
CA LYS A 162 6.31 -21.68 5.84
C LYS A 162 6.47 -21.75 7.37
N LYS A 163 7.13 -20.75 7.97
CA LYS A 163 7.37 -20.65 9.42
C LYS A 163 6.30 -19.85 10.15
N HIS A 164 5.48 -19.10 9.42
CA HIS A 164 4.41 -18.28 9.96
C HIS A 164 3.33 -19.16 10.64
N PRO A 165 2.78 -18.77 11.82
CA PRO A 165 1.76 -19.55 12.53
C PRO A 165 0.54 -19.94 11.67
N ASN A 166 0.03 -18.99 10.88
CA ASN A 166 -1.11 -19.19 9.97
C ASN A 166 -0.77 -19.88 8.63
N LYS A 167 0.51 -20.11 8.32
CA LYS A 167 0.99 -20.62 7.01
C LYS A 167 0.29 -19.97 5.80
N PRO A 168 0.41 -18.65 5.60
CA PRO A 168 -0.25 -17.96 4.49
C PRO A 168 0.08 -18.60 3.14
N ARG A 169 -0.91 -18.68 2.26
CA ARG A 169 -0.70 -19.16 0.90
C ARG A 169 0.13 -18.14 0.12
N VAL A 170 1.23 -18.57 -0.47
CA VAL A 170 2.01 -17.76 -1.42
C VAL A 170 1.77 -18.28 -2.81
N TYR A 171 1.36 -17.41 -3.73
CA TYR A 171 1.12 -17.79 -5.11
C TYR A 171 1.47 -16.66 -6.07
N ARG A 172 1.61 -17.00 -7.35
CA ARG A 172 1.93 -16.04 -8.41
C ARG A 172 0.76 -15.98 -9.38
N GLY A 173 0.37 -14.78 -9.81
CA GLY A 173 -0.70 -14.58 -10.78
C GLY A 173 -0.32 -14.99 -12.21
N ASP A 174 0.97 -15.22 -12.48
CA ASP A 174 1.48 -15.71 -13.77
C ASP A 174 1.46 -17.23 -13.92
N ARG A 175 1.11 -17.98 -12.85
CA ARG A 175 1.06 -19.44 -12.86
C ARG A 175 -0.33 -19.93 -12.40
N PRO A 176 -0.97 -20.85 -13.15
CA PRO A 176 -2.28 -21.40 -12.80
C PRO A 176 -2.24 -22.25 -11.52
#